data_AF-A0A429FRN1-F1
#
_entry.id   AF-A0A429FRN1-F1
#
_cell.length_a   1.000
_cell.length_b   1.000
_cell.length_c   1.000
_cell.angle_alpha   90.00
_cell.angle_beta   90.00
_cell.angle_gamma   90.00
#
_symmetry.space_group_name_H-M   'P 1'
#
loop_
_entity.id
_entity.type
_entity.pdbx_description
1 polymer ?
#
loop_
_entity_poly.entity_id
_entity_poly.type
_entity_poly.pdbx_seq_one_letter_code
_entity_poly.pdbx_strand_id
1 'polypeptide(L)'
;MYVRVEELPHVAGLKLPEVDPLSDRPVFKQIADHLRVAIESNGFPPGAKLPSESNLIAHYEVARMTVRNALQILQSEGLTVAEHGKGVFVRSRPPVLV
;
A
#
# COMPACT_ATOMS: atom_id res chain seq x y z
N MET A 1 1.60 -10.95 32.10
CA MET A 1 3.00 -11.09 31.64
C MET A 1 2.97 -11.14 30.12
N TYR A 2 2.82 -9.98 29.48
CA TYR A 2 2.88 -9.89 28.02
C TYR A 2 4.35 -9.97 27.63
N VAL A 3 4.67 -10.99 26.84
CA VAL A 3 5.99 -11.25 26.32
C VAL A 3 6.45 -10.01 25.56
N ARG A 4 7.69 -9.58 25.80
CA ARG A 4 8.30 -8.47 25.07
C ARG A 4 8.19 -8.75 23.57
N VAL A 5 7.71 -7.75 22.83
CA VAL A 5 7.77 -7.70 21.37
C VAL A 5 9.25 -7.54 20.97
N GLU A 6 9.98 -8.65 20.94
CA GLU A 6 11.26 -8.70 20.24
C GLU A 6 10.96 -8.56 18.75
N GLU A 7 11.40 -7.43 18.20
CA GLU A 7 11.49 -7.03 16.81
C GLU A 7 11.22 -8.16 15.80
N LEU A 8 9.98 -8.23 15.31
CA LEU A 8 9.73 -8.90 14.04
C LEU A 8 10.57 -8.19 12.98
N PRO A 9 11.23 -8.94 12.07
CA PRO A 9 12.11 -8.36 11.07
C PRO A 9 11.28 -7.42 10.20
N HIS A 10 11.51 -6.11 10.38
CA HIS A 10 10.92 -5.08 9.54
C HIS A 10 11.37 -5.34 8.11
N VAL A 11 10.49 -5.93 7.31
CA VAL A 11 10.76 -6.24 5.91
C VAL A 11 10.89 -4.92 5.13
N ALA A 12 12.14 -4.52 4.90
CA ALA A 12 12.57 -3.52 3.92
C ALA A 12 11.92 -2.13 4.03
N GLY A 13 12.25 -1.33 5.06
CA GLY A 13 12.35 0.13 4.96
C GLY A 13 11.13 0.92 4.43
N LEU A 14 9.93 0.34 4.46
CA LEU A 14 8.69 0.99 4.03
C LEU A 14 8.33 2.09 5.04
N LYS A 15 8.54 3.35 4.66
CA LYS A 15 8.10 4.52 5.44
C LYS A 15 6.60 4.77 5.24
N LEU A 16 5.79 3.75 5.45
CA LEU A 16 4.33 3.85 5.40
C LEU A 16 3.76 3.87 6.83
N PRO A 17 2.76 4.72 7.14
CA PRO A 17 2.12 4.75 8.45
C PRO A 17 1.46 3.40 8.79
N GLU A 18 1.28 3.13 10.08
CA GLU A 18 0.51 1.99 10.57
C GLU A 18 -1.01 2.23 10.43
N VAL A 19 -1.78 1.15 10.34
CA VAL A 19 -3.25 1.19 10.29
C VAL A 19 -3.84 1.15 11.69
N ASP A 20 -5.02 1.75 11.87
CA ASP A 20 -5.81 1.66 13.10
C ASP A 20 -7.08 0.80 12.87
N PRO A 21 -7.09 -0.47 13.32
CA PRO A 21 -8.26 -1.34 13.19
C PRO A 21 -9.47 -0.92 14.02
N LEU A 22 -9.28 -0.03 15.00
CA LEU A 22 -10.34 0.46 15.88
C LEU A 22 -11.00 1.74 15.36
N SER A 23 -10.45 2.34 14.30
CA SER A 23 -11.04 3.51 13.66
C SER A 23 -12.30 3.16 12.86
N ASP A 24 -13.17 4.14 12.64
CA ASP A 24 -14.37 4.01 11.80
C ASP A 24 -14.05 3.79 10.31
N ARG A 25 -12.78 3.91 9.91
CA ARG A 25 -12.35 3.75 8.52
C ARG A 25 -11.86 2.32 8.29
N PRO A 26 -12.40 1.58 7.30
CA PRO A 26 -11.93 0.24 6.99
C PRO A 26 -10.43 0.18 6.69
N VAL A 27 -9.74 -0.82 7.23
CA VAL A 27 -8.27 -0.99 7.13
C VAL A 27 -7.77 -0.93 5.68
N PHE A 28 -8.44 -1.58 4.73
CA PHE A 28 -8.04 -1.52 3.32
C PHE A 28 -8.09 -0.10 2.73
N LYS A 29 -9.01 0.75 3.20
CA LYS A 29 -9.08 2.16 2.78
C LYS A 29 -7.91 2.95 3.37
N GLN A 30 -7.56 2.73 4.64
CA GLN A 30 -6.40 3.36 5.27
C GLN A 30 -5.11 3.02 4.52
N ILE A 31 -4.90 1.74 4.17
CA ILE A 31 -3.74 1.31 3.36
C ILE A 31 -3.74 2.03 2.00
N ALA A 32 -4.89 2.13 1.33
CA ALA A 32 -5.00 2.86 0.07
C ALA A 32 -4.63 4.34 0.26
N ASP A 33 -5.04 4.97 1.36
CA ASP A 33 -4.71 6.36 1.66
C ASP A 33 -3.22 6.56 1.90
N HIS A 34 -2.58 5.69 2.67
CA HIS A 34 -1.14 5.76 2.93
C HIS A 34 -0.35 5.65 1.62
N LEU A 35 -0.71 4.70 0.76
CA LEU A 35 -0.09 4.53 -0.54
C LEU A 35 -0.37 5.71 -1.48
N ARG A 36 -1.59 6.24 -1.48
CA ARG A 36 -1.97 7.43 -2.28
C ARG A 36 -1.13 8.63 -1.89
N VAL A 37 -1.06 8.95 -0.60
CA VAL A 37 -0.23 10.05 -0.08
C VAL A 37 1.23 9.86 -0.46
N ALA A 38 1.76 8.63 -0.37
CA ALA A 38 3.13 8.34 -0.77
C ALA A 38 3.37 8.50 -2.28
N ILE A 39 2.39 8.20 -3.13
CA ILE A 39 2.46 8.43 -4.58
C ILE A 39 2.40 9.94 -4.88
N GLU A 40 1.41 10.65 -4.32
CA GLU A 40 1.18 12.08 -4.55
C GLU A 40 2.31 12.96 -4.03
N SER A 41 2.95 12.56 -2.92
CA SER A 41 4.15 13.22 -2.38
C SER A 41 5.45 12.82 -3.09
N ASN A 42 5.37 12.07 -4.20
CA ASN A 42 6.50 11.59 -4.99
C ASN A 42 7.46 10.64 -4.22
N GLY A 43 6.98 10.01 -3.14
CA GLY A 43 7.67 8.91 -2.46
C GLY A 43 7.72 7.64 -3.30
N PHE A 44 6.75 7.45 -4.20
CA PHE A 44 6.81 6.49 -5.30
C PHE A 44 6.64 7.23 -6.63
N PRO A 45 7.73 7.54 -7.36
CA PRO A 45 7.62 8.31 -8.59
C PRO A 45 6.87 7.54 -9.69
N PRO A 46 6.31 8.23 -10.69
CA PRO A 46 5.87 7.67 -11.96
C PRO A 46 6.71 6.50 -12.48
N GLY A 47 6.09 5.34 -12.71
CA GLY A 47 6.77 4.12 -13.18
C GLY A 47 7.49 3.33 -12.09
N ALA A 48 7.54 3.82 -10.84
CA ALA A 48 8.09 3.06 -9.73
C ALA A 48 7.21 1.85 -9.41
N LYS A 49 7.88 0.75 -9.04
CA LYS A 49 7.21 -0.44 -8.53
C LYS A 49 6.80 -0.21 -7.09
N LEU A 50 5.51 -0.43 -6.79
CA LEU A 50 5.04 -0.45 -5.42
C LEU A 50 5.57 -1.67 -4.67
N PRO A 51 5.56 -1.64 -3.33
CA PRO A 51 5.88 -2.81 -2.53
C PRO A 51 4.98 -3.99 -2.92
N SER A 52 5.54 -5.20 -2.90
CA SER A 52 4.78 -6.41 -3.25
C SER A 52 3.62 -6.63 -2.29
N GLU A 53 2.60 -7.40 -2.69
CA GLU A 53 1.52 -7.80 -1.78
C GLU A 53 2.08 -8.43 -0.50
N SER A 54 3.07 -9.31 -0.62
CA SER A 54 3.71 -9.97 0.52
C SER A 54 4.39 -8.96 1.46
N ASN A 55 5.04 -7.93 0.91
CA ASN A 55 5.66 -6.88 1.73
C ASN A 55 4.59 -6.04 2.45
N LEU A 56 3.49 -5.70 1.77
CA LEU A 56 2.39 -4.95 2.38
C LEU A 56 1.66 -5.79 3.43
N ILE A 57 1.47 -7.09 3.20
CA ILE A 57 0.89 -8.03 4.17
C ILE A 57 1.75 -8.06 5.43
N ALA A 58 3.06 -8.19 5.28
CA ALA A 58 3.98 -8.25 6.41
C ALA A 58 4.12 -6.90 7.13
N HIS A 59 4.11 -5.77 6.40
CA HIS A 59 4.19 -4.43 6.98
C HIS A 59 2.95 -4.07 7.80
N TYR A 60 1.76 -4.36 7.27
CA TYR A 60 0.50 -3.99 7.91
C TYR A 60 -0.09 -5.10 8.79
N GLU A 61 0.51 -6.30 8.79
CA GLU A 61 0.01 -7.50 9.48
C GLU A 61 -1.45 -7.84 9.16
N VAL A 62 -1.85 -7.67 7.89
CA VAL A 62 -3.23 -7.87 7.42
C VAL A 62 -3.39 -9.07 6.49
N ALA A 63 -4.61 -9.55 6.33
CA ALA A 63 -4.94 -10.56 5.34
C ALA A 63 -4.66 -10.08 3.89
N ARG A 64 -4.27 -11.00 3.01
CA ARG A 64 -4.03 -10.74 1.57
C ARG A 64 -5.16 -9.98 0.90
N MET A 65 -6.41 -10.36 1.19
CA MET A 65 -7.58 -9.71 0.58
C MET A 65 -7.69 -8.23 0.94
N THR A 66 -7.27 -7.83 2.14
CA THR A 66 -7.21 -6.43 2.57
C THR A 66 -6.24 -5.62 1.72
N VAL A 67 -5.03 -6.15 1.48
CA VAL A 67 -4.03 -5.52 0.60
C VAL A 67 -4.54 -5.45 -0.84
N ARG A 68 -5.14 -6.54 -1.36
CA ARG A 68 -5.68 -6.55 -2.73
C ARG A 68 -6.78 -5.50 -2.92
N ASN A 69 -7.68 -5.35 -1.95
CA ASN A 69 -8.72 -4.33 -2.00
C ASN A 69 -8.12 -2.92 -2.01
N ALA A 70 -7.08 -2.67 -1.19
CA ALA A 70 -6.39 -1.39 -1.17
C ALA A 70 -5.73 -1.07 -2.53
N LEU A 71 -5.02 -2.04 -3.12
CA LEU A 71 -4.41 -1.90 -4.45
C LEU A 71 -5.44 -1.74 -5.56
N GLN A 72 -6.62 -2.36 -5.44
CA GLN A 72 -7.72 -2.18 -6.40
C GLN A 72 -8.29 -0.76 -6.38
N ILE A 73 -8.39 -0.13 -5.20
CA ILE A 73 -8.80 1.28 -5.10
C ILE A 73 -7.85 2.16 -5.90
N LEU A 74 -6.53 2.04 -5.67
CA LEU A 74 -5.53 2.82 -6.40
C LEU A 74 -5.54 2.56 -7.91
N GLN A 75 -5.87 1.34 -8.34
CA GLN A 75 -6.04 1.01 -9.75
C GLN A 75 -7.29 1.68 -10.34
N SER A 76 -8.41 1.67 -9.60
CA SER A 76 -9.66 2.34 -10.03
C SER A 76 -9.53 3.85 -10.10
N GLU A 77 -8.69 4.45 -9.25
CA GLU A 77 -8.34 5.88 -9.27
C GLU A 77 -7.36 6.23 -10.41
N GLY A 78 -6.83 5.22 -11.12
CA GLY A 78 -5.86 5.43 -12.17
C GLY A 78 -4.46 5.83 -11.66
N LEU A 79 -4.17 5.63 -10.38
CA LEU A 79 -2.86 5.92 -9.79
C LEU A 79 -1.85 4.79 -10.03
N THR A 80 -2.34 3.56 -10.18
CA THR A 80 -1.49 2.38 -10.37
C THR A 80 -1.95 1.48 -11.51
N VAL A 81 -1.06 0.60 -11.95
CA VAL A 81 -1.33 -0.46 -12.92
C VAL A 81 -0.68 -1.75 -12.47
N ALA A 82 -1.43 -2.85 -12.52
CA ALA A 82 -0.88 -4.18 -12.28
C ALA A 82 -0.30 -4.73 -13.58
N GLU A 83 0.97 -5.11 -13.56
CA GLU A 83 1.61 -5.88 -14.61
C GLU A 83 1.71 -7.35 -14.19
N HIS A 84 1.04 -8.22 -14.95
CA HIS A 84 0.99 -9.65 -14.65
C HIS A 84 2.39 -10.25 -14.49
N GLY A 85 2.62 -10.95 -13.38
CA GLY A 85 3.91 -11.56 -13.03
C GLY A 85 5.02 -10.58 -12.61
N LYS A 86 4.81 -9.26 -12.74
CA LYS A 86 5.84 -8.25 -12.48
C LYS A 86 5.55 -7.39 -11.24
N GLY A 87 4.28 -7.18 -10.91
CA GLY A 87 3.85 -6.43 -9.71
C GLY A 87 2.96 -5.24 -10.05
N VAL A 88 2.83 -4.30 -9.10
CA VAL A 88 2.04 -3.09 -9.26
C VAL A 88 2.96 -1.89 -9.41
N PHE A 89 2.66 -1.01 -10.37
CA PHE A 89 3.48 0.14 -10.72
C PHE A 89 2.66 1.43 -10.66
N VAL A 90 3.29 2.54 -10.28
CA VAL A 90 2.68 3.87 -10.31
C VAL A 90 2.50 4.33 -11.76
N ARG A 91 1.30 4.79 -12.13
CA ARG A 91 1.06 5.28 -13.49
C ARG A 91 1.82 6.59 -13.73
N SER A 92 2.41 6.71 -14.91
CA SER A 92 3.19 7.91 -15.26
C SER A 92 2.38 9.11 -15.71
N ARG A 93 1.05 8.97 -15.83
CA ARG A 93 0.17 10.03 -16.27
C ARG A 93 -1.03 10.06 -15.32
N PRO A 94 -1.33 11.18 -14.62
CA PRO A 94 -2.64 11.33 -14.02
C PRO A 94 -3.68 11.23 -15.15
N PRO A 95 -4.83 10.58 -14.94
CA PRO A 95 -5.94 10.71 -15.87
C PRO A 95 -6.24 12.21 -15.98
N VAL A 96 -6.09 12.75 -17.19
CA VAL A 96 -6.61 14.09 -17.49
C VAL A 96 -8.12 13.95 -17.37
N LEU A 97 -8.70 14.46 -16.29
CA LEU A 97 -10.13 14.71 -16.23
C LEU A 97 -10.40 15.82 -17.23
N VAL A 98 -11.06 15.47 -18.33
CA VAL A 98 -11.68 16.40 -19.28
C VAL A 98 -13.03 16.85 -18.77
#